data_AF-A0A946TUQ9-F1
#
_entry.id   AF-A0A946TUQ9-F1
#
_cell.length_a   1.000
_cell.length_b   1.000
_cell.length_c   1.000
_cell.angle_alpha   90.00
_cell.angle_beta   90.00
_cell.angle_gamma   90.00
#
_symmetry.space_group_name_H-M   'P 1'
#
loop_
_entity.id
_entity.type
_entity.pdbx_description
1 polymer ?
#
loop_
_entity_poly.entity_id
_entity_poly.type
_entity_poly.pdbx_seq_one_letter_code
_entity_poly.pdbx_strand_id
1 'polypeptide(L)'
;MFFRGFKTARPIFLGIIGWFLLPVVIFSQERKAEKGYLDNSFWGALVYASNGKIDKPINAKLNSRLKKAFPAFQNFELLGQHTQENVFKEYVNWVVPSNEINLGFESKGLAEGGGVKLLLKLWRKKKVILKSDLIIYPDKPVLISGPKWKEGRLIFVLEIKEKK
;
A
#
# COMPACT_ATOMS: atom_id res chain seq x y z
N MET A 1 3.14 37.08 -76.22
CA MET A 1 2.83 38.46 -75.78
C MET A 1 1.82 38.37 -74.64
N PHE A 2 2.18 38.89 -73.46
CA PHE A 2 1.35 39.43 -72.37
C PHE A 2 0.21 38.61 -71.68
N PHE A 3 0.54 38.15 -70.46
CA PHE A 3 -0.09 38.39 -69.14
C PHE A 3 -1.58 38.13 -68.80
N ARG A 4 -1.71 37.45 -67.63
CA ARG A 4 -2.57 37.70 -66.44
C ARG A 4 -4.01 37.19 -66.40
N GLY A 5 -4.21 36.30 -65.42
CA GLY A 5 -5.48 36.05 -64.74
C GLY A 5 -5.24 35.26 -63.44
N PHE A 6 -4.93 35.96 -62.35
CA PHE A 6 -4.74 35.41 -61.00
C PHE A 6 -6.13 35.28 -60.34
N LYS A 7 -6.51 34.09 -59.86
CA LYS A 7 -7.56 33.94 -58.84
C LYS A 7 -7.10 32.97 -57.75
N THR A 8 -6.82 33.58 -56.61
CA THR A 8 -6.63 32.99 -55.29
C THR A 8 -7.93 32.45 -54.72
N ALA A 9 -7.90 31.23 -54.21
CA ALA A 9 -8.71 30.82 -53.07
C ALA A 9 -7.96 29.73 -52.27
N ARG A 10 -7.63 30.04 -51.02
CA ARG A 10 -7.28 29.10 -49.93
C ARG A 10 -8.33 29.31 -48.82
N PRO A 11 -8.33 28.55 -47.70
CA PRO A 11 -8.50 27.10 -47.53
C PRO A 11 -9.49 26.80 -46.38
N ILE A 12 -10.25 25.69 -46.31
CA ILE A 12 -10.90 25.31 -45.03
C ILE A 12 -10.89 23.79 -44.79
N PHE A 13 -10.23 23.45 -43.68
CA PHE A 13 -10.27 22.24 -42.85
C PHE A 13 -11.65 21.58 -42.67
N LEU A 14 -11.71 20.24 -42.80
CA LEU A 14 -12.67 19.35 -42.12
C LEU A 14 -12.08 17.93 -42.19
N GLY A 15 -11.85 17.15 -41.14
CA GLY A 15 -11.98 17.33 -39.70
C GLY A 15 -11.43 16.06 -39.05
N ILE A 16 -10.34 16.18 -38.28
CA ILE A 16 -9.86 15.11 -37.40
C ILE A 16 -10.62 15.30 -36.09
N ILE A 17 -11.80 14.69 -35.97
CA ILE A 17 -12.52 14.58 -34.70
C ILE A 17 -12.49 13.11 -34.33
N GLY A 18 -11.49 12.73 -33.54
CA GLY A 18 -11.36 11.36 -33.09
C GLY A 18 -10.20 11.17 -32.14
N TRP A 19 -10.07 11.96 -31.07
CA TRP A 19 -9.16 11.56 -29.99
C TRP A 19 -9.32 12.18 -28.58
N PHE A 20 -10.49 12.69 -28.17
CA PHE A 20 -10.59 13.39 -26.87
C PHE A 20 -11.66 12.89 -25.90
N LEU A 21 -12.00 11.59 -25.89
CA LEU A 21 -12.97 11.03 -24.93
C LEU A 21 -12.44 9.94 -23.98
N LEU A 22 -11.15 9.62 -23.99
CA LEU A 22 -10.62 8.54 -23.15
C LEU A 22 -10.08 8.90 -21.73
N PRO A 23 -9.86 10.16 -21.29
CA PRO A 23 -9.39 10.38 -19.91
C PRO A 23 -10.52 10.43 -18.86
N VAL A 24 -11.76 10.77 -19.25
CA VAL A 24 -12.86 11.00 -18.28
C VAL A 24 -13.32 9.70 -17.62
N VAL A 25 -13.33 8.59 -18.36
CA VAL A 25 -13.81 7.30 -17.85
C VAL A 25 -12.83 6.73 -16.80
N ILE A 26 -11.53 6.86 -17.03
CA ILE A 26 -10.47 6.39 -16.13
C ILE A 26 -10.51 7.17 -14.81
N PHE A 27 -10.61 8.50 -14.87
CA PHE A 27 -10.69 9.36 -13.68
C PHE A 27 -11.97 9.13 -12.84
N SER A 28 -13.07 8.70 -13.47
CA SER A 28 -14.32 8.38 -12.76
C SER A 28 -14.23 7.06 -11.97
N GLN A 29 -13.54 6.05 -12.51
CA GLN A 29 -13.33 4.78 -11.82
C GLN A 29 -12.44 4.93 -10.58
N GLU A 30 -11.32 5.65 -10.70
CA GLU A 30 -10.42 5.91 -9.57
C GLU A 30 -11.16 6.59 -8.41
N ARG A 31 -11.96 7.63 -8.69
CA ARG A 31 -12.76 8.31 -7.65
C ARG A 31 -13.82 7.43 -6.99
N LYS A 32 -14.42 6.48 -7.71
CA LYS A 32 -15.37 5.52 -7.11
C LYS A 32 -14.65 4.52 -6.21
N ALA A 33 -13.49 4.02 -6.64
CA ALA A 33 -12.67 3.12 -5.84
C ALA A 33 -12.13 3.82 -4.58
N GLU A 34 -11.67 5.08 -4.67
CA GLU A 34 -11.21 5.84 -3.51
C GLU A 34 -12.31 6.04 -2.47
N LYS A 35 -13.55 6.31 -2.89
CA LYS A 35 -14.69 6.39 -1.98
C LYS A 35 -14.92 5.09 -1.21
N GLY A 36 -14.69 3.93 -1.83
CA GLY A 36 -14.80 2.62 -1.17
C GLY A 36 -13.75 2.40 -0.08
N TYR A 37 -12.68 3.20 -0.05
CA TYR A 37 -11.61 3.12 0.95
C TYR A 37 -11.74 4.13 2.08
N LEU A 38 -12.70 5.05 2.02
CA LEU A 38 -12.94 6.03 3.08
C LEU A 38 -13.34 5.35 4.40
N ASP A 39 -14.07 4.25 4.29
CA ASP A 39 -14.50 3.42 5.43
C ASP A 39 -13.50 2.31 5.74
N ASN A 40 -12.34 2.27 5.06
CA ASN A 40 -11.31 1.28 5.34
C ASN A 40 -10.26 1.84 6.29
N SER A 41 -9.65 0.92 7.04
CA SER A 41 -8.60 1.20 7.99
C SER A 41 -7.37 0.37 7.67
N PHE A 42 -6.18 0.92 7.93
CA PHE A 42 -4.97 0.13 7.95
C PHE A 42 -4.74 -0.42 9.34
N TRP A 43 -4.61 -1.74 9.43
CA TRP A 43 -4.15 -2.40 10.65
C TRP A 43 -2.70 -2.87 10.46
N GLY A 44 -1.85 -2.47 11.40
CA GLY A 44 -0.46 -2.88 11.49
C GLY A 44 -0.20 -3.67 12.76
N ALA A 45 0.72 -4.64 12.70
CA ALA A 45 1.20 -5.36 13.87
C ALA A 45 2.68 -5.73 13.79
N LEU A 46 3.32 -5.79 14.96
CA LEU A 46 4.65 -6.35 15.13
C LEU A 46 4.53 -7.67 15.87
N VAL A 47 5.07 -8.72 15.26
CA VAL A 47 5.02 -10.08 15.78
C VAL A 47 6.44 -10.58 16.02
N TYR A 48 6.66 -11.23 17.15
CA TYR A 48 7.88 -11.97 17.43
C TYR A 48 7.68 -13.45 17.10
N ALA A 49 8.49 -13.99 16.20
CA ALA A 49 8.50 -15.39 15.82
C ALA A 49 9.66 -16.11 16.50
N SER A 50 9.38 -17.23 17.17
CA SER A 50 10.41 -18.03 17.85
C SER A 50 10.02 -19.51 17.94
N ASN A 51 10.97 -20.34 18.38
CA ASN A 51 10.76 -21.75 18.71
C ASN A 51 10.70 -21.99 20.23
N GLY A 52 10.84 -20.92 21.03
CA GLY A 52 10.73 -20.98 22.49
C GLY A 52 9.29 -20.80 22.96
N LYS A 53 9.11 -20.79 24.29
CA LYS A 53 7.83 -20.44 24.92
C LYS A 53 7.50 -18.97 24.64
N ILE A 54 6.21 -18.66 24.49
CA ILE A 54 5.68 -17.31 24.29
C ILE A 54 4.62 -17.00 25.36
N ASP A 55 4.56 -15.73 25.76
CA ASP A 55 3.64 -15.30 26.82
C ASP A 55 2.31 -14.79 26.25
N LYS A 56 2.34 -14.14 25.07
CA LYS A 56 1.16 -13.49 24.45
C LYS A 56 0.85 -14.08 23.06
N PRO A 57 0.12 -15.20 22.98
CA PRO A 57 -0.24 -15.80 21.71
C PRO A 57 -1.13 -14.87 20.87
N ILE A 58 -0.98 -14.96 19.56
CA ILE A 58 -1.80 -14.23 18.59
C ILE A 58 -3.10 -14.97 18.25
N ASN A 59 -4.06 -14.29 17.63
CA ASN A 59 -5.32 -14.92 17.21
C ASN A 59 -5.10 -16.07 16.19
N ALA A 60 -6.02 -17.03 16.15
CA ALA A 60 -5.89 -18.24 15.33
C ALA A 60 -5.75 -17.95 13.82
N LYS A 61 -6.49 -16.95 13.29
CA LYS A 61 -6.44 -16.57 11.87
C LYS A 61 -5.05 -16.07 11.46
N LEU A 62 -4.47 -15.18 12.25
CA LEU A 62 -3.12 -14.65 12.01
C LEU A 62 -2.05 -15.74 12.22
N ASN A 63 -2.22 -16.58 13.25
CA ASN A 63 -1.30 -17.70 13.52
C ASN A 63 -1.21 -18.66 12.34
N SER A 64 -2.36 -19.05 11.75
CA SER A 64 -2.39 -19.92 10.58
C SER A 64 -1.67 -19.29 9.38
N ARG A 65 -1.91 -18.00 9.11
CA ARG A 65 -1.25 -17.26 8.02
C ARG A 65 0.27 -17.20 8.24
N LEU A 66 0.73 -16.91 9.45
CA LEU A 66 2.15 -16.81 9.79
C LEU A 66 2.86 -18.16 9.75
N LYS A 67 2.26 -19.24 10.25
CA LYS A 67 2.81 -20.60 10.15
C LYS A 67 3.03 -21.01 8.70
N LYS A 68 2.10 -20.66 7.82
CA LYS A 68 2.23 -20.94 6.38
C LYS A 68 3.35 -20.13 5.73
N ALA A 69 3.50 -18.86 6.09
CA ALA A 69 4.51 -17.97 5.51
C ALA A 69 5.92 -18.18 6.09
N PHE A 70 6.02 -18.61 7.35
CA PHE A 70 7.28 -18.74 8.10
C PHE A 70 7.36 -20.10 8.82
N PRO A 71 7.49 -21.21 8.06
CA PRO A 71 7.42 -22.57 8.63
C PRO A 71 8.59 -22.92 9.57
N ALA A 72 9.66 -22.11 9.57
CA ALA A 72 10.81 -22.29 10.47
C ALA A 72 10.52 -21.92 11.94
N PHE A 73 9.39 -21.28 12.22
CA PHE A 73 9.00 -20.84 13.55
C PHE A 73 7.70 -21.51 14.00
N GLN A 74 7.69 -22.00 15.24
CA GLN A 74 6.55 -22.70 15.81
C GLN A 74 5.58 -21.75 16.52
N ASN A 75 6.11 -20.69 17.13
CA ASN A 75 5.40 -19.79 18.03
C ASN A 75 5.48 -18.34 17.56
N PHE A 76 4.36 -17.63 17.70
CA PHE A 76 4.20 -16.24 17.30
C PHE A 76 3.55 -15.43 18.41
N GLU A 77 4.17 -14.32 18.79
CA GLU A 77 3.76 -13.44 19.86
C GLU A 77 3.47 -12.03 19.35
N LEU A 78 2.34 -11.43 19.75
CA LEU A 78 2.04 -10.05 19.39
C LEU A 78 2.80 -9.08 20.31
N LEU A 79 3.77 -8.36 19.76
CA LEU A 79 4.50 -7.33 20.50
C LEU A 79 3.75 -5.99 20.53
N GLY A 80 2.96 -5.70 19.50
CA GLY A 80 2.13 -4.51 19.42
C GLY A 80 1.29 -4.48 18.15
N GLN A 81 0.31 -3.58 18.12
CA GLN A 81 -0.53 -3.33 16.96
C GLN A 81 -1.09 -1.92 16.98
N HIS A 82 -1.47 -1.43 15.80
CA HIS A 82 -2.13 -0.14 15.64
C HIS A 82 -3.15 -0.22 14.49
N THR A 83 -4.29 0.44 14.67
CA THR A 83 -5.27 0.64 13.60
C THR A 83 -5.33 2.11 13.28
N GLN A 84 -5.21 2.44 12.01
CA GLN A 84 -5.43 3.76 11.49
C GLN A 84 -6.70 3.80 10.63
N GLU A 85 -7.58 4.72 10.96
CA GLU A 85 -8.73 5.07 10.15
C GLU A 85 -8.31 5.85 8.91
N ASN A 86 -9.02 5.64 7.80
CA ASN A 86 -8.79 6.23 6.49
C ASN A 86 -7.43 5.83 5.86
N VAL A 87 -7.54 5.03 4.81
CA VAL A 87 -6.42 4.50 4.02
C VAL A 87 -5.58 5.58 3.34
N PHE A 88 -6.13 6.74 3.00
CA PHE A 88 -5.43 7.80 2.25
C PHE A 88 -4.95 8.97 3.11
N LYS A 89 -4.86 8.79 4.43
CA LYS A 89 -4.28 9.82 5.29
C LYS A 89 -2.83 10.10 4.90
N GLU A 90 -2.48 11.37 4.76
CA GLU A 90 -1.20 11.83 4.18
C GLU A 90 0.02 11.69 5.11
N TYR A 91 -0.17 11.30 6.37
CA TYR A 91 0.90 11.17 7.35
C TYR A 91 1.57 9.78 7.33
N VAL A 92 2.77 9.69 7.90
CA VAL A 92 3.47 8.40 8.11
C VAL A 92 2.73 7.61 9.19
N ASN A 93 2.30 6.41 8.83
CA ASN A 93 1.50 5.54 9.68
C ASN A 93 2.39 4.45 10.27
N TRP A 94 2.35 4.27 11.58
CA TRP A 94 3.26 3.37 12.28
C TRP A 94 2.63 1.99 12.49
N VAL A 95 3.37 0.94 12.13
CA VAL A 95 2.93 -0.45 12.31
C VAL A 95 2.96 -0.85 13.79
N VAL A 96 4.01 -0.44 14.52
CA VAL A 96 4.13 -0.41 15.99
C VAL A 96 5.27 0.55 16.36
N PRO A 97 5.10 1.49 17.32
CA PRO A 97 6.21 2.26 17.85
C PRO A 97 7.09 1.41 18.79
N SER A 98 8.35 1.19 18.45
CA SER A 98 9.40 0.72 19.37
C SER A 98 10.57 1.70 19.41
N ASN A 99 11.30 1.75 20.52
CA ASN A 99 12.46 2.66 20.65
C ASN A 99 13.62 2.31 19.71
N GLU A 100 13.67 1.08 19.20
CA GLU A 100 14.78 0.60 18.38
C GLU A 100 14.46 0.56 16.90
N ILE A 101 13.32 -0.02 16.52
CA ILE A 101 12.93 -0.25 15.12
C ILE A 101 11.46 0.11 14.91
N ASN A 102 11.17 0.91 13.88
CA ASN A 102 9.81 1.29 13.52
C ASN A 102 9.58 1.07 12.04
N LEU A 103 8.46 0.45 11.67
CA LEU A 103 8.01 0.44 10.28
C LEU A 103 6.92 1.49 10.14
N GLY A 104 7.17 2.48 9.28
CA GLY A 104 6.20 3.46 8.83
C GLY A 104 5.75 3.15 7.41
N PHE A 105 4.55 3.57 7.04
CA PHE A 105 4.09 3.55 5.65
C PHE A 105 3.32 4.82 5.30
N GLU A 106 3.36 5.19 4.02
CA GLU A 106 2.58 6.30 3.45
C GLU A 106 1.78 5.76 2.28
N SER A 107 0.48 6.09 2.22
CA SER A 107 -0.32 5.80 1.03
C SER A 107 0.06 6.74 -0.11
N LYS A 108 0.17 6.19 -1.32
CA LYS A 108 0.51 6.90 -2.56
C LYS A 108 -0.64 6.87 -3.57
N GLY A 109 -1.86 6.59 -3.09
CA GLY A 109 -3.07 6.47 -3.90
C GLY A 109 -3.37 5.03 -4.30
N LEU A 110 -4.35 4.90 -5.18
CA LEU A 110 -4.76 3.61 -5.72
C LEU A 110 -3.71 3.02 -6.67
N ALA A 111 -3.73 1.69 -6.76
CA ALA A 111 -3.08 0.93 -7.81
C ALA A 111 -4.14 0.24 -8.67
N GLU A 112 -3.71 -0.26 -9.84
CA GLU A 112 -4.57 -1.07 -10.70
C GLU A 112 -5.17 -2.27 -9.95
N GLY A 113 -6.38 -2.68 -10.34
CA GLY A 113 -7.07 -3.80 -9.71
C GLY A 113 -7.58 -3.49 -8.30
N GLY A 114 -7.70 -2.20 -7.94
CA GLY A 114 -8.22 -1.76 -6.65
C GLY A 114 -7.25 -1.99 -5.50
N GLY A 115 -5.94 -2.05 -5.76
CA GLY A 115 -4.93 -2.06 -4.70
C GLY A 115 -4.65 -0.64 -4.18
N VAL A 116 -3.83 -0.56 -3.13
CA VAL A 116 -3.31 0.70 -2.59
C VAL A 116 -1.79 0.66 -2.67
N LYS A 117 -1.19 1.67 -3.31
CA LYS A 117 0.26 1.82 -3.38
C LYS A 117 0.77 2.40 -2.06
N LEU A 118 1.75 1.76 -1.46
CA LEU A 118 2.40 2.19 -0.22
C LEU A 118 3.88 2.44 -0.43
N LEU A 119 4.39 3.47 0.21
CA LEU A 119 5.82 3.66 0.46
C LEU A 119 6.13 3.25 1.90
N LEU A 120 6.84 2.16 2.08
CA LEU A 120 7.38 1.71 3.36
C LEU A 120 8.66 2.45 3.73
N LYS A 121 8.82 2.71 5.03
CA LYS A 121 10.03 3.29 5.63
C LYS A 121 10.38 2.52 6.90
N LEU A 122 11.50 1.80 6.89
CA LEU A 122 12.05 1.21 8.11
C LEU A 122 12.96 2.24 8.78
N TRP A 123 12.66 2.55 10.03
CA TRP A 123 13.44 3.44 10.87
C TRP A 123 14.18 2.63 11.93
N ARG A 124 15.43 3.01 12.20
CA ARG A 124 16.16 2.59 13.37
C ARG A 124 16.54 3.82 14.18
N LYS A 125 16.11 3.86 15.44
CA LYS A 125 16.14 5.10 16.26
C LYS A 125 15.45 6.25 15.50
N LYS A 126 16.21 7.25 15.04
CA LYS A 126 15.70 8.43 14.32
C LYS A 126 16.12 8.50 12.85
N LYS A 127 16.63 7.40 12.28
CA LYS A 127 17.11 7.36 10.88
C LYS A 127 16.33 6.35 10.06
N VAL A 128 15.90 6.75 8.87
CA VAL A 128 15.39 5.82 7.85
C VAL A 128 16.58 5.01 7.33
N ILE A 129 16.48 3.69 7.44
CA ILE A 129 17.51 2.75 6.97
C ILE A 129 17.06 1.97 5.73
N LEU A 130 15.76 1.94 5.44
CA LEU A 130 15.20 1.29 4.25
C LEU A 130 13.97 2.05 3.76
N LYS A 131 13.83 2.14 2.44
CA LYS A 131 12.59 2.54 1.76
C LYS A 131 12.23 1.47 0.74
N SER A 132 10.94 1.17 0.60
CA SER A 132 10.47 0.17 -0.36
C SER A 132 9.03 0.48 -0.75
N ASP A 133 8.70 0.32 -2.02
CA ASP A 133 7.33 0.44 -2.52
C ASP A 133 6.64 -0.92 -2.52
N LEU A 134 5.35 -0.94 -2.19
CA LEU A 134 4.51 -2.14 -2.33
C LEU A 134 3.08 -1.78 -2.70
N ILE A 135 2.34 -2.76 -3.21
CA ILE A 135 0.90 -2.66 -3.42
C ILE A 135 0.22 -3.65 -2.48
N ILE A 136 -0.73 -3.17 -1.70
CA ILE A 136 -1.55 -3.99 -0.79
C ILE A 136 -3.01 -3.98 -1.26
N TYR A 137 -3.70 -5.09 -1.06
CA TYR A 137 -5.09 -5.26 -1.43
C TYR A 137 -5.94 -5.57 -0.18
N PRO A 138 -7.25 -5.28 -0.21
CA PRO A 138 -8.18 -5.70 0.84
C PRO A 138 -8.11 -7.21 1.08
N ASP A 139 -8.22 -7.62 2.35
CA ASP A 139 -8.15 -9.01 2.83
C ASP A 139 -6.87 -9.81 2.51
N LYS A 140 -5.88 -9.18 1.85
CA LYS A 140 -4.59 -9.76 1.51
C LYS A 140 -3.50 -9.11 2.38
N PRO A 141 -3.24 -9.63 3.59
CA PRO A 141 -2.22 -9.05 4.45
C PRO A 141 -0.84 -9.22 3.83
N VAL A 142 -0.02 -8.18 3.99
CA VAL A 142 1.41 -8.24 3.66
C VAL A 142 2.17 -8.64 4.91
N LEU A 143 2.98 -9.70 4.79
CA LEU A 143 3.80 -10.25 5.87
C LEU A 143 5.27 -10.00 5.52
N ILE A 144 5.95 -9.18 6.31
CA ILE A 144 7.31 -8.72 6.02
C ILE A 144 8.26 -9.34 7.03
N SER A 145 9.24 -10.11 6.52
CA SER A 145 10.33 -10.65 7.32
C SER A 145 11.23 -9.52 7.81
N GLY A 146 11.20 -9.26 9.11
CA GLY A 146 12.06 -8.29 9.77
C GLY A 146 13.42 -8.89 10.19
N PRO A 147 14.23 -8.12 10.93
CA PRO A 147 15.55 -8.55 11.38
C PRO A 147 15.48 -9.66 12.44
N LYS A 148 16.60 -10.37 12.60
CA LYS A 148 16.81 -11.27 13.74
C LYS A 148 16.68 -10.48 15.04
N TRP A 149 16.01 -11.06 16.03
CA TRP A 149 15.79 -10.43 17.33
C TRP A 149 15.87 -11.50 18.41
N LYS A 150 16.85 -11.37 19.32
CA LYS A 150 17.21 -12.47 20.25
C LYS A 150 17.40 -13.79 19.47
N GLU A 151 16.78 -14.87 19.91
CA GLU A 151 16.78 -16.19 19.25
C GLU A 151 15.71 -16.35 18.16
N GLY A 152 14.93 -15.30 17.90
CA GLY A 152 13.83 -15.31 16.96
C GLY A 152 13.96 -14.25 15.87
N ARG A 153 12.81 -13.81 15.37
CA ARG A 153 12.71 -12.82 14.30
C ARG A 153 11.50 -11.93 14.49
N LEU A 154 11.65 -10.66 14.13
CA LEU A 154 10.52 -9.73 14.03
C LEU A 154 9.80 -9.92 12.69
N ILE A 155 8.49 -9.87 12.70
CA ILE A 155 7.64 -9.90 11.53
C ILE A 155 6.71 -8.70 11.59
N PHE A 156 6.66 -7.92 10.51
CA PHE A 156 5.69 -6.84 10.37
C PHE A 156 4.49 -7.34 9.58
N VAL A 157 3.30 -7.01 10.04
CA VAL A 157 2.04 -7.36 9.39
C VAL A 157 1.31 -6.08 9.03
N LEU A 158 0.81 -6.02 7.80
CA LEU A 158 -0.01 -4.92 7.28
C LEU A 158 -1.27 -5.51 6.66
N GLU A 159 -2.44 -4.99 7.01
CA GLU A 159 -3.72 -5.43 6.46
C GLU A 159 -4.64 -4.22 6.27
N ILE A 160 -5.35 -4.15 5.14
CA ILE A 160 -6.50 -3.26 5.00
C ILE A 160 -7.71 -3.99 5.56
N LYS A 161 -8.41 -3.34 6.49
CA LYS A 161 -9.64 -3.83 7.10
C LYS A 161 -10.78 -2.88 6.76
N GLU A 162 -11.94 -3.45 6.45
CA GLU A 162 -13.18 -2.69 6.46
C GLU A 162 -13.52 -2.28 7.90
N LYS A 163 -14.03 -1.07 8.09
CA LYS A 163 -14.56 -0.63 9.38
C LYS A 163 -15.82 -1.46 9.68
N LYS A 164 -15.78 -2.19 10.80
CA LYS A 164 -16.95 -2.88 11.34
C LYS A 164 -17.87 -1.91 12.06
#